data_AF-A0A0L7JMN2-F1
#
_entry.id   AF-A0A0L7JMN2-F1
#
_cell.length_a   1.000
_cell.length_b   1.000
_cell.length_c   1.000
_cell.angle_alpha   90.00
_cell.angle_beta   90.00
_cell.angle_gamma   90.00
#
_symmetry.space_group_name_H-M   'P 1'
#
loop_
_entity.id
_entity.type
_entity.pdbx_description
1 polymer ?
#
loop_
_entity_poly.entity_id
_entity_poly.type
_entity_poly.pdbx_seq_one_letter_code
_entity_poly.pdbx_strand_id
1 'polypeptide(L)'
;MNRAKNIILFIGDGMGPNTVTATRIYKGGEGHKLSYETFPHVGMLKTYSANRMVPDSPSTATALFCGTKTNQELSGLDASVEARDCAGSLRPEARLNSLAAAALNAGKST
;
A
#
# COMPACT_ATOMS: atom_id res chain seq x y z
N MET A 1 0.17 -27.54 -3.32
CA MET A 1 -0.09 -26.10 -3.10
C MET A 1 0.67 -25.32 -4.17
N ASN A 2 -0.02 -24.49 -4.96
CA ASN A 2 0.62 -23.67 -5.99
C ASN A 2 1.13 -22.36 -5.36
N ARG A 3 2.45 -22.27 -5.13
CA ARG A 3 3.08 -21.06 -4.60
C ARG A 3 3.31 -20.04 -5.72
N ALA A 4 2.95 -18.77 -5.49
CA ALA A 4 3.17 -17.70 -6.45
C ALA A 4 4.67 -17.51 -6.74
N LYS A 5 5.05 -17.55 -8.03
CA LYS A 5 6.43 -17.28 -8.48
C LYS A 5 6.73 -15.78 -8.49
N ASN A 6 5.75 -14.99 -8.95
CA ASN A 6 5.81 -13.56 -9.19
C ASN A 6 4.67 -12.85 -8.45
N ILE A 7 4.90 -11.61 -8.03
CA ILE A 7 3.89 -10.74 -7.43
C ILE A 7 3.93 -9.41 -8.20
N ILE A 8 2.76 -8.92 -8.60
CA ILE A 8 2.61 -7.59 -9.21
C ILE A 8 1.55 -6.84 -8.39
N LEU A 9 1.90 -5.65 -7.90
CA LEU A 9 1.00 -4.82 -7.12
C LEU A 9 0.76 -3.50 -7.87
N PHE A 10 -0.48 -3.26 -8.30
CA PHE A 10 -0.89 -2.00 -8.92
C PHE A 10 -1.50 -1.09 -7.85
N ILE A 11 -0.94 0.11 -7.69
CA ILE A 11 -1.42 1.11 -6.72
C ILE A 11 -2.02 2.28 -7.49
N GLY A 12 -3.33 2.48 -7.36
CA GLY A 12 -3.99 3.72 -7.76
C GLY A 12 -4.02 4.69 -6.58
N ASP A 13 -3.06 5.62 -6.51
CA ASP A 13 -3.03 6.63 -5.45
C ASP A 13 -4.28 7.54 -5.55
N GLY A 14 -4.99 7.70 -4.43
CA GLY A 14 -6.28 8.40 -4.39
C GLY A 14 -7.44 7.70 -5.13
N MET A 15 -7.28 6.46 -5.59
CA MET A 15 -8.28 5.75 -6.40
C MET A 15 -9.34 5.04 -5.54
N GLY A 16 -10.23 5.83 -4.93
CA GLY A 16 -11.39 5.32 -4.22
C GLY A 16 -12.48 4.73 -5.16
N PRO A 17 -13.54 4.11 -4.59
CA PRO A 17 -14.61 3.49 -5.38
C PRO A 17 -15.35 4.48 -6.29
N ASN A 18 -15.46 5.74 -5.88
CA ASN A 18 -16.04 6.81 -6.69
C ASN A 18 -15.17 7.11 -7.92
N THR A 19 -13.84 7.18 -7.74
CA THR A 19 -12.89 7.35 -8.84
C THR A 19 -12.98 6.19 -9.84
N VAL A 20 -13.03 4.95 -9.35
CA VAL A 20 -13.21 3.75 -10.20
C VAL A 20 -14.49 3.83 -11.03
N THR A 21 -15.62 4.18 -10.40
CA THR A 21 -16.91 4.32 -11.09
C THR A 21 -16.89 5.43 -12.14
N ALA A 22 -16.34 6.60 -11.79
CA ALA A 22 -16.19 7.71 -12.72
C ALA A 22 -15.31 7.33 -13.93
N THR A 23 -14.19 6.62 -13.70
CA THR A 23 -13.32 6.13 -14.77
C THR A 23 -14.02 5.12 -15.68
N ARG A 24 -14.83 4.21 -15.11
CA ARG A 24 -15.64 3.25 -15.89
C ARG A 24 -16.60 3.96 -16.85
N ILE A 25 -17.36 4.92 -16.32
CA ILE A 25 -18.32 5.72 -17.11
C ILE A 25 -17.59 6.51 -18.19
N TYR A 26 -16.50 7.18 -17.83
CA TYR A 26 -15.69 7.95 -18.76
C TYR A 26 -15.14 7.08 -19.91
N LYS A 27 -14.67 5.87 -19.60
CA LYS A 27 -14.02 4.99 -20.58
C LYS A 27 -14.98 4.28 -21.53
N GLY A 28 -16.20 3.96 -21.11
CA GLY A 28 -17.11 3.18 -21.94
C GLY A 28 -18.58 3.17 -21.49
N GLY A 29 -19.00 4.12 -20.67
CA GLY A 29 -20.36 4.17 -20.11
C GLY A 29 -20.56 3.28 -18.89
N GLU A 30 -21.79 3.30 -18.35
CA GLU A 30 -22.13 2.68 -17.06
C GLU A 30 -21.89 1.16 -17.01
N GLY A 31 -22.19 0.47 -18.11
CA GLY A 31 -22.02 -0.98 -18.25
C GLY A 31 -20.61 -1.45 -18.58
N HIS A 32 -19.66 -0.53 -18.79
CA HIS A 32 -18.26 -0.90 -19.04
C HIS A 32 -17.64 -1.59 -17.83
N LYS A 33 -16.58 -2.37 -18.03
CA LYS A 33 -15.77 -2.91 -16.92
C LYS A 33 -14.32 -2.57 -17.18
N LEU A 34 -13.66 -1.97 -16.19
CA LEU A 34 -12.23 -1.78 -16.21
C LEU A 34 -11.53 -3.15 -16.11
N SER A 35 -10.30 -3.23 -16.57
CA SER A 35 -9.55 -4.50 -16.67
C SER A 35 -9.50 -5.25 -15.33
N TYR A 36 -9.23 -4.53 -14.24
CA TYR A 36 -9.18 -5.10 -12.89
C TYR A 36 -10.56 -5.39 -12.26
N GLU A 37 -11.67 -4.89 -12.82
CA GLU A 37 -13.03 -5.27 -12.38
C GLU A 37 -13.43 -6.67 -12.86
N THR A 38 -12.61 -7.30 -13.71
CA THR A 38 -12.79 -8.70 -14.13
C THR A 38 -12.07 -9.70 -13.22
N PHE A 39 -11.31 -9.22 -12.23
CA PHE A 39 -10.60 -10.10 -11.30
C PHE A 39 -11.58 -10.93 -10.46
N PRO A 40 -11.25 -12.19 -10.15
CA PRO A 40 -12.17 -13.12 -9.48
C PRO A 40 -12.41 -12.80 -8.01
N HIS A 41 -11.62 -11.89 -7.42
CA HIS A 41 -11.64 -11.60 -5.99
C HIS A 41 -11.65 -10.08 -5.75
N VAL A 42 -12.48 -9.66 -4.80
CA VAL A 42 -12.58 -8.27 -4.34
C VAL A 42 -12.53 -8.25 -2.82
N GLY A 43 -11.87 -7.24 -2.27
CA GLY A 43 -11.79 -7.00 -0.83
C GLY A 43 -11.86 -5.50 -0.53
N MET A 44 -12.29 -5.16 0.68
CA MET A 44 -12.27 -3.78 1.18
C MET A 44 -11.16 -3.62 2.21
N LEU A 45 -10.45 -2.49 2.16
CA LEU A 45 -9.32 -2.20 3.04
C LEU A 45 -9.60 -0.96 3.90
N LYS A 46 -9.36 -1.06 5.21
CA LYS A 46 -9.44 0.07 6.15
C LYS A 46 -8.11 0.84 6.15
N THR A 47 -8.13 2.05 5.60
CA THR A 47 -6.90 2.80 5.26
C THR A 47 -6.32 3.67 6.38
N TYR A 48 -7.00 3.85 7.52
CA TYR A 48 -6.51 4.71 8.62
C TYR A 48 -5.03 4.46 8.97
N SER A 49 -4.30 5.52 9.28
CA SER A 49 -2.91 5.45 9.76
C SER A 49 -2.89 5.24 11.29
N ALA A 50 -1.74 5.01 11.90
CA ALA A 50 -1.66 4.77 13.34
C ALA A 50 -2.16 5.95 14.19
N ASN A 51 -2.07 7.19 13.69
CA ASN A 51 -2.41 8.40 14.43
C ASN A 51 -3.47 9.30 13.76
N ARG A 52 -4.03 8.91 12.60
CA ARG A 52 -5.05 9.68 11.86
C ARG A 52 -6.06 8.80 11.13
N MET A 53 -7.33 9.22 11.16
CA MET A 53 -8.43 8.55 10.45
C MET A 53 -8.31 8.64 8.93
N VAL A 54 -7.96 9.83 8.42
CA VAL A 54 -7.62 10.05 7.01
C VAL A 54 -6.10 9.92 6.89
N PRO A 55 -5.57 8.90 6.21
CA PRO A 55 -4.13 8.70 6.09
C PRO A 55 -3.52 9.55 4.97
N ASP A 56 -2.20 9.56 4.89
CA ASP A 56 -1.43 10.09 3.76
C ASP A 56 -0.78 8.95 2.94
N SER A 57 -0.17 9.29 1.79
CA SER A 57 0.46 8.29 0.91
C SER A 57 1.65 7.56 1.57
N PRO A 58 2.58 8.21 2.31
CA PRO A 58 3.67 7.52 3.02
C PRO A 58 3.21 6.46 4.03
N SER A 59 2.24 6.79 4.90
CA SER A 59 1.78 5.83 5.92
C SER A 59 1.05 4.64 5.32
N THR A 60 0.26 4.87 4.25
CA THR A 60 -0.41 3.78 3.51
C THR A 60 0.56 2.92 2.71
N ALA A 61 1.59 3.51 2.09
CA ALA A 61 2.65 2.77 1.43
C ALA A 61 3.39 1.86 2.43
N THR A 62 3.72 2.37 3.62
CA THR A 62 4.35 1.56 4.67
C THR A 62 3.45 0.38 5.07
N ALA A 63 2.15 0.61 5.24
CA ALA A 63 1.21 -0.48 5.54
C ALA A 63 1.12 -1.52 4.42
N LEU A 64 1.05 -1.10 3.16
CA LEU A 64 0.91 -1.99 2.00
C LEU A 64 2.19 -2.80 1.74
N PHE A 65 3.36 -2.17 1.83
CA PHE A 65 4.62 -2.79 1.46
C PHE A 65 5.34 -3.44 2.65
N CYS A 66 5.15 -2.95 3.88
CA CYS A 66 5.83 -3.49 5.06
C CYS A 66 4.90 -4.22 6.03
N GLY A 67 3.58 -4.24 5.76
CA GLY A 67 2.60 -4.96 6.57
C GLY A 67 2.29 -4.32 7.92
N THR A 68 2.81 -3.12 8.20
CA THR A 68 2.66 -2.44 9.49
C THR A 68 2.13 -1.02 9.30
N LYS A 69 1.06 -0.66 10.02
CA LYS A 69 0.56 0.71 10.03
C LYS A 69 1.50 1.62 10.82
N THR A 70 1.72 2.83 10.32
CA THR A 70 2.59 3.83 10.94
C THR A 70 1.91 5.20 11.00
N ASN A 71 2.58 6.17 11.61
CA ASN A 71 2.11 7.55 11.70
C ASN A 71 2.17 8.24 10.33
N GLN A 72 1.36 9.29 10.14
CA GLN A 72 1.50 10.15 8.94
C GLN A 72 2.92 10.72 8.79
N GLU A 73 3.28 11.05 7.55
CA GLU A 73 4.59 11.55 7.12
C GLU A 73 5.75 10.54 7.24
N LEU A 74 5.48 9.30 7.64
CA LEU A 74 6.51 8.26 7.79
C LEU A 74 6.49 7.23 6.66
N SER A 75 7.69 6.79 6.25
CA SER A 75 7.90 5.75 5.25
C SER A 75 8.88 4.70 5.77
N GLY A 76 8.49 3.42 5.77
CA GLY A 76 9.36 2.31 6.16
C GLY A 76 9.76 2.29 7.64
N LEU A 77 9.02 3.02 8.48
CA LEU A 77 9.23 3.10 9.93
C LEU A 77 7.97 2.65 10.67
N ASP A 78 8.13 2.07 11.85
CA ASP A 78 7.00 1.79 12.75
C ASP A 78 6.44 3.07 13.41
N ALA A 79 5.37 2.91 14.18
CA ALA A 79 4.69 4.02 14.83
C ALA A 79 5.40 4.56 16.09
N SER A 80 6.60 4.05 16.45
CA SER A 80 7.40 4.56 17.58
C SER A 80 8.18 5.83 17.25
N VAL A 81 8.23 6.21 15.96
CA VAL A 81 8.89 7.42 15.48
C VAL A 81 7.83 8.51 15.27
N GLU A 82 8.17 9.74 15.61
CA GLU A 82 7.36 10.90 15.30
C GLU A 82 7.79 11.52 13.97
N ALA A 83 6.84 12.16 13.28
CA ALA A 83 7.15 12.87 12.06
C ALA A 83 8.25 13.91 12.31
N ARG A 84 9.25 13.97 11.42
CA ARG A 84 10.41 14.88 11.48
C ARG A 84 11.42 14.58 12.60
N ASP A 85 11.32 13.43 13.29
CA ASP A 85 12.35 12.95 14.19
C ASP A 85 13.45 12.16 13.45
N CYS A 86 14.48 12.88 12.99
CA CYS A 86 15.62 12.27 12.31
C CYS A 86 16.35 11.27 13.22
N ALA A 87 16.58 11.61 14.49
CA ALA A 87 17.31 10.74 15.42
C ALA A 87 16.53 9.44 15.66
N GLY A 88 15.20 9.53 15.82
CA GLY A 88 14.34 8.37 15.95
C GLY A 88 14.31 7.47 14.72
N SER A 89 14.38 8.05 13.52
CA SER A 89 14.42 7.28 12.26
C SER A 89 15.69 6.43 12.09
N LEU A 90 16.76 6.75 12.82
CA LEU A 90 18.02 6.02 12.77
C LEU A 90 18.02 4.75 13.61
N ARG A 91 17.03 4.59 14.51
CA ARG A 91 16.90 3.41 15.37
C ARG A 91 16.65 2.14 14.54
N PRO A 92 17.50 1.11 14.61
CA PRO A 92 17.34 -0.11 13.81
C PRO A 92 16.01 -0.82 14.04
N GLU A 93 15.52 -0.84 15.28
CA GLU A 93 14.27 -1.47 15.69
C GLU A 93 13.02 -0.80 15.09
N ALA A 94 13.10 0.49 14.74
CA ALA A 94 12.00 1.21 14.13
C ALA A 94 11.89 0.95 12.61
N ARG A 95 12.92 0.39 11.97
CA ARG A 95 12.98 0.19 10.51
C ARG A 95 12.28 -1.09 10.10
N LEU A 96 11.35 -0.97 9.16
CA LEU A 96 10.55 -2.09 8.68
C LEU A 96 11.13 -2.69 7.39
N ASN A 97 10.99 -4.01 7.24
CA ASN A 97 11.31 -4.69 6.00
C ASN A 97 10.13 -4.61 5.03
N SER A 98 10.39 -4.13 3.81
CA SER A 98 9.39 -4.11 2.74
C SER A 98 9.28 -5.47 2.04
N LEU A 99 8.20 -5.65 1.29
CA LEU A 99 7.96 -6.78 0.41
C LEU A 99 9.08 -6.92 -0.64
N ALA A 100 9.63 -5.80 -1.13
CA ALA A 100 10.75 -5.80 -2.05
C ALA A 100 12.03 -6.31 -1.37
N ALA A 101 12.32 -5.85 -0.14
CA ALA A 101 13.44 -6.37 0.65
C ALA A 101 13.29 -7.88 0.91
N ALA A 102 12.09 -8.34 1.25
CA ALA A 102 11.79 -9.76 1.40
C ALA A 102 12.01 -10.56 0.10
N ALA A 103 11.65 -10.00 -1.06
CA ALA A 103 11.90 -10.61 -2.36
C ALA A 103 13.40 -10.70 -2.69
N LEU A 104 14.16 -9.63 -2.48
CA LEU A 104 15.62 -9.61 -2.66
C LEU A 104 16.31 -10.62 -1.75
N ASN A 105 15.96 -10.67 -0.47
CA ASN A 105 16.49 -11.65 0.49
C ASN A 105 16.17 -13.10 0.10
N ALA A 106 15.08 -13.32 -0.66
CA ALA A 106 14.72 -14.61 -1.21
C ALA A 106 15.35 -14.90 -2.59
N GLY A 107 16.30 -14.07 -3.05
CA GLY A 107 16.99 -14.23 -4.34
C GLY A 107 16.12 -13.91 -5.55
N LYS A 108 15.05 -13.11 -5.39
CA LYS A 108 14.18 -12.67 -6.48
C LYS A 108 14.56 -11.27 -6.96
N SER A 109 14.27 -10.99 -8.22
CA SER A 109 14.32 -9.63 -8.76
C SER A 109 13.14 -8.80 -8.28
N THR A 110 13.37 -7.49 -8.17
CA THR A 110 12.37 -6.46 -7.84
C THR A 110 12.43 -5.34 -8.84
#